data_AF-A0A1Y3NSK4-F1
#
_entry.id   AF-A0A1Y3NSK4-F1
#
_cell.length_a   1.000
_cell.length_b   1.000
_cell.length_c   1.000
_cell.angle_alpha   90.00
_cell.angle_beta   90.00
_cell.angle_gamma   90.00
#
_symmetry.space_group_name_H-M   'P 1'
#
loop_
_entity.id
_entity.type
_entity.pdbx_description
1 polymer ?
#
loop_
_entity_poly.entity_id
_entity_poly.type
_entity_poly.pdbx_seq_one_letter_code
_entity_poly.pdbx_strand_id
1 'polypeptide(L)'
;MRQNSRNKEKRVEILLESDTSFLNKMVTIFKNLTNFEKDCRSLFETNINATKKMLKEVSAPGKQDTYPWRNINRLYRETDVWTHNGKVNTWEQATDKFELFKTKAVNFTKKFKMEDSTIVFDQFLKLNQDAITLKQFYEINQTAIYMILKDHDKDTKLNACEGLPFFVNTDFFSDNACKRFTYEITHSLLNIIPDPEKYSCPICQELAYKPIRLNCNHLFCLKCLIRAQKKNLDNCPVCRAKDAVKNATSKNLDKKLLNILTTDFPREIRARKKQLKEITQQQELEEAREMAAQPVSFKESEEENCIIM
;
A
#
# COMPACT_ATOMS: atom_id res chain seq x y z
N MET A 1 65.90 -2.00 59.77
CA MET A 1 64.74 -2.82 59.33
C MET A 1 63.84 -1.99 58.44
N ARG A 2 63.80 -2.24 57.14
CA ARG A 2 62.69 -1.88 56.24
C ARG A 2 62.82 -2.75 54.99
N GLN A 3 62.02 -3.82 54.97
CA GLN A 3 61.79 -4.64 53.80
C GLN A 3 61.22 -3.74 52.70
N ASN A 4 61.82 -3.78 51.51
CA ASN A 4 61.18 -3.28 50.29
C ASN A 4 61.09 -4.47 49.33
N SER A 5 60.11 -5.33 49.61
CA SER A 5 59.69 -6.43 48.75
C SER A 5 59.11 -5.83 47.47
N ARG A 6 59.90 -5.79 46.40
CA ARG A 6 59.39 -5.56 45.03
C ARG A 6 58.47 -6.71 44.67
N ASN A 7 57.17 -6.48 44.83
CA ASN A 7 56.12 -7.38 44.40
C ASN A 7 56.21 -7.51 42.86
N LYS A 8 56.78 -8.61 42.36
CA LYS A 8 56.75 -8.91 40.92
C LYS A 8 55.31 -9.28 40.57
N GLU A 9 54.60 -8.39 39.87
CA GLU A 9 53.29 -8.70 39.31
C GLU A 9 53.40 -9.97 38.45
N LYS A 10 52.67 -11.01 38.83
CA LYS A 10 52.55 -12.23 38.04
C LYS A 10 51.52 -11.97 36.95
N ARG A 11 51.98 -11.80 35.71
CA ARG A 11 51.12 -11.73 34.53
C ARG A 11 50.80 -13.14 34.06
N VAL A 12 49.52 -13.42 33.80
CA VAL A 12 49.06 -14.62 33.09
C VAL A 12 48.47 -14.14 31.77
N GLU A 13 49.03 -14.63 30.66
CA GLU A 13 48.51 -14.36 29.31
C GLU A 13 47.72 -15.60 28.87
N ILE A 14 46.44 -15.39 28.53
CA ILE A 14 45.57 -16.44 28.00
C ILE A 14 45.39 -16.14 26.51
N LEU A 15 45.93 -17.01 25.66
CA LEU A 15 45.84 -16.89 24.21
C LEU A 15 44.57 -17.58 23.72
N LEU A 16 43.64 -16.79 23.18
CA LEU A 16 42.36 -17.26 22.65
C LEU A 16 42.46 -17.60 21.16
N GLU A 17 43.38 -18.47 20.78
CA GLU A 17 43.68 -18.77 19.36
C GLU A 17 42.50 -19.42 18.63
N SER A 18 41.82 -20.37 19.29
CA SER A 18 40.63 -21.03 18.76
C SER A 18 39.48 -20.06 18.55
N ASP A 19 39.20 -19.20 19.54
CA ASP A 19 38.15 -18.18 19.45
C ASP A 19 38.46 -17.15 18.38
N THR A 20 39.72 -16.72 18.27
CA THR A 20 40.17 -15.80 17.23
C THR A 20 39.92 -16.41 15.84
N SER A 21 40.24 -17.68 15.66
CA SER A 21 39.97 -18.40 14.40
C SER A 21 38.47 -18.49 14.10
N PHE A 22 37.65 -18.85 15.09
CA PHE A 22 36.19 -18.90 14.95
C PHE A 22 35.59 -17.54 14.58
N LEU A 23 35.92 -16.49 15.34
CA LEU A 23 35.39 -15.14 15.11
C LEU A 23 35.84 -14.59 13.75
N ASN A 24 37.07 -14.87 13.30
CA ASN A 24 37.52 -14.48 11.96
C ASN A 24 36.72 -15.16 10.85
N LYS A 25 36.32 -16.43 11.03
CA LYS A 25 35.41 -17.11 10.08
C LYS A 25 34.03 -16.45 10.08
N MET A 26 33.49 -16.13 11.26
CA MET A 26 32.20 -15.43 11.38
C MET A 26 32.24 -14.05 10.70
N VAL A 27 33.27 -13.26 10.94
CA VAL A 27 33.47 -11.97 10.26
C VAL A 27 33.53 -12.15 8.74
N THR A 28 34.17 -13.20 8.24
CA THR A 28 34.22 -13.51 6.80
C THR A 28 32.83 -13.84 6.26
N ILE A 29 32.04 -14.64 6.97
CA ILE A 29 30.65 -14.95 6.61
C ILE A 29 29.82 -13.66 6.51
N PHE A 30 29.90 -12.79 7.52
CA PHE A 30 29.15 -11.52 7.51
C PHE A 30 29.56 -10.57 6.38
N LYS A 31 30.86 -10.52 6.03
CA LYS A 31 31.34 -9.76 4.87
C LYS A 31 30.74 -10.31 3.57
N ASN A 32 30.71 -11.63 3.42
CA ASN A 32 30.10 -12.29 2.26
C ASN A 32 28.59 -12.02 2.19
N LEU A 33 27.87 -12.08 3.32
CA LEU A 33 26.45 -11.73 3.39
C LEU A 33 26.19 -10.28 3.01
N THR A 34 27.03 -9.36 3.46
CA THR A 34 26.94 -7.94 3.10
C THR A 34 27.15 -7.71 1.60
N ASN A 35 28.08 -8.45 0.98
CA ASN A 35 28.30 -8.38 -0.46
C ASN A 35 27.13 -8.99 -1.23
N PHE A 36 26.64 -10.16 -0.80
CA PHE A 36 25.46 -10.80 -1.37
C PHE A 36 24.24 -9.86 -1.35
N GLU A 37 24.00 -9.16 -0.24
CA GLU A 37 22.91 -8.19 -0.14
C GLU A 37 23.05 -7.04 -1.16
N LYS A 38 24.27 -6.52 -1.36
CA LYS A 38 24.54 -5.49 -2.36
C LYS A 38 24.25 -5.99 -3.77
N ASP A 39 24.67 -7.21 -4.10
CA ASP A 39 24.47 -7.82 -5.41
C ASP A 39 22.98 -8.08 -5.66
N CYS A 40 22.28 -8.64 -4.68
CA CYS A 40 20.82 -8.82 -4.73
C CYS A 40 20.12 -7.48 -4.96
N ARG A 41 20.50 -6.42 -4.24
CA ARG A 41 19.91 -5.09 -4.40
C ARG A 41 20.07 -4.55 -5.81
N SER A 42 21.27 -4.63 -6.37
CA SER A 42 21.54 -4.18 -7.76
C SER A 42 20.69 -4.95 -8.78
N LEU A 43 20.63 -6.28 -8.62
CA LEU A 43 19.85 -7.15 -9.50
C LEU A 43 18.34 -6.85 -9.42
N PHE A 44 17.80 -6.75 -8.20
CA PHE A 44 16.39 -6.42 -7.99
C PHE A 44 16.02 -5.05 -8.54
N GLU A 45 16.83 -4.02 -8.28
CA GLU A 45 16.57 -2.67 -8.80
C GLU A 45 16.53 -2.67 -10.33
N THR A 46 17.45 -3.39 -10.97
CA THR A 46 17.48 -3.55 -12.44
C THR A 46 16.21 -4.25 -12.95
N ASN A 47 15.85 -5.38 -12.36
CA ASN A 47 14.68 -6.17 -12.77
C ASN A 47 13.36 -5.41 -12.53
N ILE A 48 13.23 -4.73 -11.39
CA ILE A 48 12.07 -3.90 -11.08
C ILE A 48 11.95 -2.76 -12.09
N ASN A 49 13.04 -2.06 -12.42
CA ASN A 49 13.00 -0.96 -13.38
C ASN A 49 12.65 -1.42 -14.79
N ALA A 50 13.17 -2.57 -15.23
CA ALA A 50 12.79 -3.19 -16.50
C ALA A 50 11.28 -3.54 -16.52
N THR A 51 10.82 -4.23 -15.47
CA THR A 51 9.40 -4.64 -15.34
C THR A 51 8.48 -3.41 -15.28
N LYS A 52 8.87 -2.33 -14.57
CA LYS A 52 8.14 -1.05 -14.52
C LYS A 52 7.94 -0.45 -15.90
N LYS A 53 8.99 -0.42 -16.72
CA LYS A 53 8.93 0.13 -18.08
C LYS A 53 7.94 -0.65 -18.94
N MET A 54 8.04 -1.98 -18.92
CA MET A 54 7.14 -2.84 -19.71
C MET A 54 5.70 -2.78 -19.19
N LEU A 55 5.51 -2.81 -17.87
CA LEU A 55 4.20 -2.70 -17.22
C LEU A 55 3.49 -1.40 -17.61
N LYS A 56 4.23 -0.29 -17.70
CA LYS A 56 3.67 1.00 -18.14
C LYS A 56 3.06 0.92 -19.54
N GLU A 57 3.70 0.21 -20.46
CA GLU A 57 3.22 0.10 -21.85
C GLU A 57 1.97 -0.76 -21.99
N VAL A 58 1.89 -1.86 -21.23
CA VAL A 58 0.77 -2.82 -21.30
C VAL A 58 -0.43 -2.42 -20.44
N SER A 59 -0.21 -1.63 -19.38
CA SER A 59 -1.27 -1.17 -18.47
C SER A 59 -1.71 0.27 -18.68
N ALA A 60 -1.12 0.98 -19.66
CA ALA A 60 -1.50 2.35 -19.99
C ALA A 60 -3.00 2.49 -20.33
N PRO A 61 -3.61 3.66 -20.05
CA PRO A 61 -4.95 4.01 -20.50
C PRO A 61 -5.23 3.67 -21.97
N GLY A 62 -6.37 3.02 -22.23
CA GLY A 62 -6.82 2.69 -23.59
C GLY A 62 -6.15 1.48 -24.24
N LYS A 63 -5.17 0.86 -23.58
CA LYS A 63 -4.59 -0.42 -24.03
C LYS A 63 -5.58 -1.57 -23.83
N GLN A 64 -5.33 -2.68 -24.52
CA GLN A 64 -6.23 -3.83 -24.49
C GLN A 64 -6.28 -4.49 -23.11
N ASP A 65 -5.15 -4.52 -22.41
CA ASP A 65 -4.98 -5.25 -21.15
C ASP A 65 -5.03 -4.37 -19.90
N THR A 66 -5.38 -3.08 -20.03
CA THR A 66 -5.52 -2.15 -18.89
C THR A 66 -6.43 -2.72 -17.78
N TYR A 67 -7.59 -3.28 -18.13
CA TYR A 67 -8.55 -3.80 -17.15
C TYR A 67 -8.12 -5.13 -16.52
N PRO A 68 -7.62 -6.12 -17.28
CA PRO A 68 -6.93 -7.28 -16.70
C PRO A 68 -5.89 -6.87 -15.66
N TRP A 69 -4.99 -5.93 -16.00
CA TRP A 69 -3.95 -5.43 -15.09
C TRP A 69 -4.51 -4.73 -13.85
N ARG A 70 -5.55 -3.91 -13.98
CA ARG A 70 -6.25 -3.31 -12.82
C ARG A 70 -6.81 -4.36 -11.87
N ASN A 71 -7.44 -5.40 -12.41
CA ASN A 71 -7.98 -6.49 -11.58
C ASN A 71 -6.89 -7.28 -10.88
N ILE A 72 -5.77 -7.56 -11.57
CA ILE A 72 -4.59 -8.19 -10.97
C ILE A 72 -4.04 -7.33 -9.83
N ASN A 73 -3.92 -6.03 -10.04
CA ASN A 73 -3.43 -5.08 -9.03
C ASN A 73 -4.31 -5.09 -7.77
N ARG A 74 -5.63 -5.02 -7.96
CA ARG A 74 -6.60 -5.11 -6.86
C ARG A 74 -6.52 -6.45 -6.13
N LEU A 75 -6.51 -7.56 -6.87
CA LEU A 75 -6.39 -8.90 -6.29
C LEU A 75 -5.10 -9.03 -5.47
N TYR A 76 -3.98 -8.50 -5.97
CA TYR A 76 -2.71 -8.54 -5.26
C TYR A 76 -2.76 -7.75 -3.95
N ARG A 77 -3.35 -6.54 -3.96
CA ARG A 77 -3.57 -5.75 -2.75
C ARG A 77 -4.43 -6.49 -1.73
N GLU A 78 -5.51 -7.14 -2.17
CA GLU A 78 -6.42 -7.88 -1.29
C GLU A 78 -5.82 -9.18 -0.73
N THR A 79 -4.79 -9.73 -1.38
CA THR A 79 -4.19 -11.01 -0.97
C THR A 79 -3.21 -10.83 0.20
N ASP A 80 -2.78 -9.60 0.51
CA ASP A 80 -1.98 -9.28 1.70
C ASP A 80 -0.70 -10.14 1.79
N VAL A 81 0.01 -10.32 0.66
CA VAL A 81 1.17 -11.23 0.54
C VAL A 81 2.26 -10.92 1.57
N TRP A 82 2.54 -9.65 1.84
CA TRP A 82 3.64 -9.23 2.71
C TRP A 82 3.22 -8.87 4.13
N THR A 83 2.04 -8.30 4.30
CA THR A 83 1.54 -7.84 5.59
C THR A 83 0.07 -8.19 5.75
N HIS A 84 -0.34 -8.57 6.95
CA HIS A 84 -1.72 -8.87 7.29
C HIS A 84 -2.05 -8.32 8.68
N ASN A 85 -3.12 -7.52 8.79
CA ASN A 85 -3.52 -6.85 10.05
C ASN A 85 -2.37 -6.09 10.73
N GLY A 86 -1.53 -5.41 9.93
CA GLY A 86 -0.38 -4.64 10.42
C GLY A 86 0.83 -5.48 10.84
N LYS A 87 0.77 -6.81 10.76
CA LYS A 87 1.90 -7.71 11.03
C LYS A 87 2.57 -8.13 9.72
N VAL A 88 3.89 -8.20 9.73
CA VAL A 88 4.66 -8.74 8.60
C VAL A 88 4.49 -10.26 8.58
N ASN A 89 4.16 -10.82 7.42
CA ASN A 89 4.01 -12.27 7.27
C ASN A 89 5.39 -12.95 7.36
N THR A 90 5.43 -14.21 7.79
CA THR A 90 6.63 -15.06 7.61
C THR A 90 6.82 -15.43 6.14
N TRP A 91 7.96 -16.00 5.77
CA TRP A 91 8.16 -16.45 4.39
C TRP A 91 7.18 -17.58 4.00
N GLU A 92 6.81 -18.47 4.92
CA GLU A 92 5.81 -19.53 4.66
C GLU A 92 4.43 -18.91 4.39
N GLN A 93 4.00 -17.99 5.25
CA GLN A 93 2.72 -17.28 5.08
C GLN A 93 2.69 -16.48 3.77
N ALA A 94 3.79 -15.80 3.44
CA ALA A 94 3.91 -15.07 2.18
C ALA A 94 3.86 -16.03 0.98
N THR A 95 4.46 -17.22 1.08
CA THR A 95 4.40 -18.28 0.06
C THR A 95 2.96 -18.72 -0.17
N ASP A 96 2.24 -19.12 0.89
CA ASP A 96 0.86 -19.59 0.80
C ASP A 96 -0.07 -18.55 0.18
N LYS A 97 0.06 -17.29 0.62
CA LYS A 97 -0.71 -16.18 0.08
C LYS A 97 -0.35 -15.88 -1.37
N PHE A 98 0.92 -15.98 -1.74
CA PHE A 98 1.35 -15.77 -3.11
C PHE A 98 0.87 -16.88 -4.04
N GLU A 99 0.80 -18.14 -3.59
CA GLU A 99 0.15 -19.23 -4.32
C GLU A 99 -1.36 -18.99 -4.51
N LEU A 100 -2.04 -18.50 -3.47
CA LEU A 100 -3.44 -18.10 -3.56
C LEU A 100 -3.63 -16.98 -4.61
N PHE A 101 -2.75 -15.99 -4.61
CA PHE A 101 -2.75 -14.92 -5.62
C PHE A 101 -2.57 -15.50 -7.02
N LYS A 102 -1.53 -16.33 -7.24
CA LYS A 102 -1.25 -16.96 -8.55
C LYS A 102 -2.47 -17.72 -9.08
N THR A 103 -3.08 -18.54 -8.23
CA THR A 103 -4.27 -19.33 -8.58
C THR A 103 -5.43 -18.45 -9.03
N LYS A 104 -5.72 -17.38 -8.27
CA LYS A 104 -6.81 -16.44 -8.61
C LYS A 104 -6.49 -15.57 -9.83
N ALA A 105 -5.22 -15.21 -10.02
CA ALA A 105 -4.78 -14.33 -11.10
C ALA A 105 -4.95 -14.95 -12.49
N VAL A 106 -4.95 -16.29 -12.60
CA VAL A 106 -5.21 -17.02 -13.85
C VAL A 106 -6.52 -16.57 -14.54
N ASN A 107 -7.54 -16.20 -13.76
CA ASN A 107 -8.82 -15.71 -14.29
C ASN A 107 -8.70 -14.38 -15.05
N PHE A 108 -7.65 -13.61 -14.79
CA PHE A 108 -7.36 -12.34 -15.44
C PHE A 108 -6.31 -12.48 -16.53
N THR A 109 -5.28 -13.31 -16.33
CA THR A 109 -4.22 -13.51 -17.33
C THR A 109 -4.73 -14.19 -18.60
N LYS A 110 -5.72 -15.10 -18.50
CA LYS A 110 -6.43 -15.67 -19.66
C LYS A 110 -7.12 -14.63 -20.55
N LYS A 111 -7.33 -13.42 -20.04
CA LYS A 111 -7.96 -12.30 -20.76
C LYS A 111 -6.94 -11.37 -21.41
N PHE A 112 -5.64 -11.60 -21.21
CA PHE A 112 -4.60 -10.84 -21.90
C PHE A 112 -4.71 -11.05 -23.40
N LYS A 113 -4.50 -9.96 -24.13
CA LYS A 113 -4.47 -9.92 -25.58
C LYS A 113 -3.11 -9.52 -26.12
N MET A 114 -2.29 -8.86 -25.29
CA MET A 114 -0.93 -8.48 -25.63
C MET A 114 0.03 -9.57 -25.12
N GLU A 115 0.89 -10.09 -25.99
CA GLU A 115 1.92 -11.07 -25.61
C GLU A 115 2.85 -10.50 -24.53
N ASP A 116 3.21 -9.22 -24.66
CA ASP A 116 3.98 -8.48 -23.65
C ASP A 116 3.35 -8.53 -22.26
N SER A 117 2.02 -8.56 -22.13
CA SER A 117 1.36 -8.66 -20.82
C SER A 117 1.69 -9.97 -20.11
N THR A 118 1.76 -11.08 -20.84
CA THR A 118 2.15 -12.38 -20.27
C THR A 118 3.59 -12.32 -19.77
N ILE A 119 4.50 -11.77 -20.57
CA ILE A 119 5.92 -11.62 -20.21
C ILE A 119 6.08 -10.76 -18.95
N VAL A 120 5.39 -9.61 -18.89
CA VAL A 120 5.42 -8.73 -17.72
C VAL A 120 4.84 -9.41 -16.48
N PHE A 121 3.78 -10.20 -16.65
CA PHE A 121 3.19 -10.94 -15.54
C PHE A 121 4.13 -12.02 -15.01
N ASP A 122 4.80 -12.77 -15.88
CA ASP A 122 5.79 -13.76 -15.46
C ASP A 122 6.99 -13.12 -14.74
N GLN A 123 7.46 -11.97 -15.23
CA GLN A 123 8.48 -11.17 -14.55
C GLN A 123 8.00 -10.68 -13.17
N PHE A 124 6.76 -10.22 -13.08
CA PHE A 124 6.16 -9.84 -11.80
C PHE A 124 6.08 -11.02 -10.83
N LEU A 125 5.70 -12.21 -11.31
CA LEU A 125 5.68 -13.41 -10.48
C LEU A 125 7.09 -13.78 -9.99
N LYS A 126 8.08 -13.71 -10.89
CA LYS A 126 9.48 -14.00 -10.58
C LYS A 126 10.03 -13.05 -9.51
N LEU A 127 9.77 -11.74 -9.63
CA LEU A 127 10.17 -10.74 -8.62
C LEU A 127 9.61 -11.06 -7.23
N ASN A 128 8.33 -11.46 -7.16
CA ASN A 128 7.71 -11.84 -5.90
C ASN A 128 8.32 -13.11 -5.32
N GLN A 129 8.51 -14.14 -6.16
CA GLN A 129 9.13 -15.40 -5.75
C GLN A 129 10.55 -15.17 -5.23
N ASP A 130 11.33 -14.34 -5.91
CA ASP A 130 12.70 -14.02 -5.50
C ASP A 130 12.70 -13.26 -4.17
N ALA A 131 11.74 -12.34 -3.95
CA ALA A 131 11.64 -11.62 -2.68
C ALA A 131 11.21 -12.53 -1.52
N ILE A 132 10.32 -13.50 -1.74
CA ILE A 132 9.96 -14.53 -0.76
C ILE A 132 11.17 -15.42 -0.46
N THR A 133 11.88 -15.86 -1.50
CA THR A 133 13.08 -16.71 -1.35
C THR A 133 14.17 -15.99 -0.58
N LEU A 134 14.35 -14.70 -0.83
CA LEU A 134 15.28 -13.87 -0.07
C LEU A 134 14.87 -13.76 1.40
N LYS A 135 13.58 -13.53 1.67
CA LYS A 135 13.07 -13.50 3.04
C LYS A 135 13.29 -14.82 3.78
N GLN A 136 13.03 -15.94 3.12
CA GLN A 136 13.35 -17.28 3.65
C GLN A 136 14.85 -17.41 3.97
N PHE A 137 15.72 -16.97 3.04
CA PHE A 137 17.16 -16.98 3.25
C PHE A 137 17.56 -16.19 4.50
N TYR A 138 17.02 -14.98 4.70
CA TYR A 138 17.32 -14.16 5.88
C TYR A 138 16.82 -14.83 7.17
N GLU A 139 15.57 -15.27 7.23
CA GLU A 139 14.99 -15.84 8.46
C GLU A 139 15.74 -17.11 8.92
N ILE A 140 16.10 -17.99 7.97
CA ILE A 140 16.85 -19.22 8.27
C ILE A 140 18.27 -18.88 8.74
N ASN A 141 18.99 -18.03 8.00
CA ASN A 141 20.39 -17.74 8.30
C ASN A 141 20.56 -16.89 9.58
N GLN A 142 19.65 -15.95 9.86
CA GLN A 142 19.67 -15.21 11.13
C GLN A 142 19.50 -16.16 12.32
N THR A 143 18.57 -17.11 12.22
CA THR A 143 18.35 -18.13 13.26
C THR A 143 19.59 -19.01 13.44
N ALA A 144 20.17 -19.50 12.34
CA ALA A 144 21.36 -20.34 12.38
C ALA A 144 22.56 -19.61 13.00
N ILE A 145 22.80 -18.35 12.60
CA ILE A 145 23.89 -17.53 13.14
C ILE A 145 23.68 -17.27 14.64
N TYR A 146 22.45 -16.95 15.05
CA TYR A 146 22.13 -16.76 16.47
C TYR A 146 22.42 -18.04 17.27
N MET A 147 22.02 -19.21 16.77
CA MET A 147 22.29 -20.50 17.43
C MET A 147 23.79 -20.78 17.54
N ILE A 148 24.54 -20.58 16.44
CA ILE A 148 26.00 -20.78 16.42
C ILE A 148 26.71 -19.88 17.44
N LEU A 149 26.34 -18.58 17.50
CA LEU A 149 26.94 -17.65 18.45
C LEU A 149 26.54 -17.96 19.90
N LYS A 150 25.29 -18.38 20.11
CA LYS A 150 24.82 -18.77 21.45
C LYS A 150 25.51 -20.01 21.98
N ASP A 151 25.77 -21.00 21.13
CA ASP A 151 26.53 -22.20 21.50
C ASP A 151 28.00 -21.83 21.80
N HIS A 152 28.61 -20.96 20.99
CA HIS A 152 29.95 -20.43 21.27
C HIS A 152 30.03 -19.72 22.62
N ASP A 153 29.09 -18.81 22.93
CA ASP A 153 29.05 -18.10 24.22
C ASP A 153 28.82 -19.06 25.40
N LYS A 154 28.01 -20.11 25.21
CA LYS A 154 27.77 -21.13 26.23
C LYS A 154 29.04 -21.90 26.59
N ASP A 155 29.84 -22.26 25.59
CA ASP A 155 31.05 -23.07 25.77
C ASP A 155 32.26 -22.24 26.25
N THR A 156 32.37 -21.00 25.78
CA THR A 156 33.57 -20.16 26.00
C THR A 156 33.38 -19.10 27.08
N LYS A 157 32.13 -18.82 27.48
CA LYS A 157 31.75 -17.72 28.38
C LYS A 157 32.12 -16.32 27.84
N LEU A 158 32.40 -16.22 26.55
CA LEU A 158 32.50 -14.96 25.83
C LEU A 158 31.09 -14.43 25.50
N ASN A 159 31.01 -13.20 24.99
CA ASN A 159 29.77 -12.50 24.65
C ASN A 159 29.67 -12.16 23.16
N ALA A 160 30.10 -13.08 22.29
CA ALA A 160 30.12 -12.89 20.85
C ALA A 160 28.71 -12.75 20.27
N CYS A 161 27.69 -13.39 20.85
CA CYS A 161 26.31 -13.29 20.37
C CYS A 161 25.75 -11.86 20.44
N GLU A 162 26.11 -11.10 21.47
CA GLU A 162 25.69 -9.70 21.60
C GLU A 162 26.69 -8.74 20.92
N GLY A 163 27.99 -9.00 21.03
CA GLY A 163 29.03 -8.08 20.57
C GLY A 163 29.31 -8.14 19.07
N LEU A 164 29.34 -9.33 18.48
CA LEU A 164 29.81 -9.51 17.11
C LEU A 164 28.87 -8.90 16.05
N PRO A 165 27.53 -9.06 16.13
CA PRO A 165 26.63 -8.44 15.16
C PRO A 165 26.78 -6.91 15.10
N PHE A 166 26.98 -6.27 16.25
CA PHE A 166 27.22 -4.83 16.33
C PHE A 166 28.58 -4.44 15.73
N PHE A 167 29.61 -5.23 16.01
CA PHE A 167 30.96 -4.98 15.50
C PHE A 167 31.05 -5.03 13.96
N VAL A 168 30.33 -5.97 13.33
CA VAL A 168 30.44 -6.18 11.88
C VAL A 168 29.58 -5.20 11.08
N ASN A 169 28.70 -4.43 11.73
CA ASN A 169 27.87 -3.39 11.11
C ASN A 169 27.19 -3.87 9.81
N THR A 170 26.43 -4.95 9.90
CA THR A 170 25.75 -5.57 8.76
C THR A 170 24.25 -5.31 8.81
N ASP A 171 23.69 -4.88 7.67
CA ASP A 171 22.24 -4.72 7.49
C ASP A 171 21.50 -6.06 7.53
N PHE A 172 22.24 -7.17 7.52
CA PHE A 172 21.69 -8.52 7.42
C PHE A 172 20.66 -8.84 8.49
N PHE A 173 20.79 -8.29 9.70
CA PHE A 173 19.89 -8.52 10.83
C PHE A 173 18.69 -7.56 10.90
N SER A 174 18.65 -6.54 10.04
CA SER A 174 17.64 -5.47 10.12
C SER A 174 16.41 -5.70 9.23
N ASP A 175 16.45 -6.73 8.37
CA ASP A 175 15.44 -7.04 7.36
C ASP A 175 15.19 -5.89 6.36
N ASN A 176 16.16 -4.97 6.23
CA ASN A 176 16.03 -3.77 5.41
C ASN A 176 15.90 -4.11 3.91
N ALA A 177 16.63 -5.10 3.43
CA ALA A 177 16.57 -5.55 2.04
C ALA A 177 15.17 -6.05 1.65
N CYS A 178 14.59 -6.96 2.42
CA CYS A 178 13.25 -7.49 2.17
C CYS A 178 12.21 -6.37 2.21
N LYS A 179 12.21 -5.54 3.27
CA LYS A 179 11.28 -4.40 3.39
C LYS A 179 11.35 -3.49 2.18
N ARG A 180 12.55 -3.12 1.73
CA ARG A 180 12.75 -2.30 0.52
C ARG A 180 12.16 -2.97 -0.72
N PHE A 181 12.41 -4.26 -0.94
CA PHE A 181 11.89 -4.95 -2.12
C PHE A 181 10.37 -5.09 -2.09
N THR A 182 9.80 -5.45 -0.94
CA THR A 182 8.33 -5.49 -0.79
C THR A 182 7.71 -4.12 -1.05
N TYR A 183 8.36 -3.05 -0.60
CA TYR A 183 7.93 -1.68 -0.85
C TYR A 183 8.02 -1.33 -2.34
N GLU A 184 9.13 -1.65 -3.01
CA GLU A 184 9.27 -1.38 -4.45
C GLU A 184 8.24 -2.14 -5.29
N ILE A 185 7.93 -3.39 -4.95
CA ILE A 185 6.88 -4.16 -5.65
C ILE A 185 5.50 -3.52 -5.43
N THR A 186 5.14 -3.26 -4.17
CA THR A 186 3.79 -2.80 -3.79
C THR A 186 3.52 -1.33 -4.12
N HIS A 187 4.48 -0.45 -3.86
CA HIS A 187 4.31 1.00 -3.93
C HIS A 187 4.96 1.64 -5.15
N SER A 188 5.90 0.97 -5.82
CA SER A 188 6.61 1.53 -6.96
C SER A 188 6.13 0.90 -8.27
N LEU A 189 6.17 -0.43 -8.36
CA LEU A 189 5.77 -1.16 -9.57
C LEU A 189 4.26 -1.12 -9.79
N LEU A 190 3.47 -1.57 -8.79
CA LEU A 190 2.02 -1.68 -8.93
C LEU A 190 1.26 -0.35 -8.96
N ASN A 191 1.89 0.74 -8.50
CA ASN A 191 1.30 2.08 -8.55
C ASN A 191 1.32 2.73 -9.94
N ILE A 192 2.07 2.14 -10.89
CA ILE A 192 2.07 2.57 -12.30
C ILE A 192 0.72 2.28 -12.96
N ILE A 193 0.05 1.21 -12.55
CA ILE A 193 -1.25 0.81 -13.09
C ILE A 193 -2.29 1.87 -12.66
N PRO A 194 -2.98 2.55 -13.60
CA PRO A 194 -3.96 3.58 -13.27
C PRO A 194 -5.11 2.99 -12.45
N ASP A 195 -5.40 3.60 -11.31
CA ASP A 195 -6.39 3.12 -10.35
C ASP A 195 -7.52 4.16 -10.18
N PRO A 196 -8.79 3.83 -10.52
CA PRO A 196 -9.90 4.77 -10.37
C PRO A 196 -10.16 5.15 -8.90
N GLU A 197 -9.79 4.31 -7.93
CA GLU A 197 -10.08 4.56 -6.51
C GLU A 197 -9.37 5.82 -5.99
N LYS A 198 -8.22 6.18 -6.58
CA LYS A 198 -7.46 7.40 -6.28
C LYS A 198 -8.23 8.68 -6.55
N TYR A 199 -9.31 8.62 -7.34
CA TYR A 199 -10.14 9.77 -7.73
C TYR A 199 -11.57 9.67 -7.17
N SER A 200 -11.75 8.90 -6.10
CA SER A 200 -13.05 8.75 -5.44
C SER A 200 -13.45 10.02 -4.68
N CYS A 201 -14.72 10.36 -4.74
CA CYS A 201 -15.28 11.48 -3.97
C CYS A 201 -15.54 11.05 -2.52
N PRO A 202 -15.02 11.75 -1.49
CA PRO A 202 -15.20 11.37 -0.08
C PRO A 202 -16.66 11.35 0.40
N ILE A 203 -17.57 12.06 -0.27
CA ILE A 203 -18.99 12.13 0.13
C ILE A 203 -19.76 10.90 -0.33
N CYS A 204 -19.53 10.45 -1.57
CA CYS A 204 -20.29 9.34 -2.15
C CYS A 204 -19.47 8.06 -2.35
N GLN A 205 -18.16 8.09 -2.04
CA GLN A 205 -17.22 6.97 -2.14
C GLN A 205 -17.11 6.33 -3.53
N GLU A 206 -17.44 7.11 -4.55
CA GLU A 206 -17.52 6.68 -5.95
C GLU A 206 -16.62 7.58 -6.80
N LEU A 207 -16.24 7.12 -7.99
CA LEU A 207 -15.41 7.90 -8.92
C LEU A 207 -15.99 9.31 -9.13
N ALA A 208 -15.16 10.33 -8.97
CA ALA A 208 -15.59 11.71 -9.06
C ALA A 208 -16.14 12.05 -10.45
N TYR A 209 -17.41 12.47 -10.52
CA TYR A 209 -18.05 12.92 -11.76
C TYR A 209 -18.22 14.44 -11.76
N LYS A 210 -17.72 15.10 -12.80
CA LYS A 210 -17.53 16.57 -12.85
C LYS A 210 -16.75 17.04 -11.60
N PRO A 211 -15.47 16.65 -11.48
CA PRO A 211 -14.66 16.87 -10.29
C PRO A 211 -14.50 18.36 -9.97
N ILE A 212 -14.86 18.76 -8.76
CA ILE A 212 -14.59 20.08 -8.20
C ILE A 212 -13.42 19.97 -7.23
N ARG A 213 -12.39 20.80 -7.45
CA ARG A 213 -11.25 20.91 -6.55
C ARG A 213 -11.42 22.15 -5.68
N LEU A 214 -11.56 21.93 -4.37
CA LEU A 214 -11.66 23.04 -3.41
C LEU A 214 -10.32 23.79 -3.31
N ASN A 215 -10.33 24.99 -2.73
CA ASN A 215 -9.11 25.78 -2.49
C ASN A 215 -8.09 25.07 -1.59
N CYS A 216 -8.56 24.10 -0.79
CA CYS A 216 -7.71 23.20 0.00
C CYS A 216 -7.28 21.93 -0.78
N ASN A 217 -7.39 21.90 -2.10
CA ASN A 217 -7.04 20.81 -3.02
C ASN A 217 -7.82 19.49 -2.91
N HIS A 218 -8.81 19.40 -2.02
CA HIS A 218 -9.67 18.22 -1.90
C HIS A 218 -10.68 18.12 -3.05
N LEU A 219 -10.93 16.88 -3.49
CA LEU A 219 -11.70 16.54 -4.69
C LEU A 219 -13.10 16.03 -4.35
N PHE A 220 -14.13 16.57 -5.01
CA PHE A 220 -15.52 16.13 -4.84
C PHE A 220 -16.29 16.10 -6.15
N CYS A 221 -17.42 15.38 -6.20
CA CYS A 221 -18.37 15.53 -7.29
C CYS A 221 -19.11 16.88 -7.20
N LEU A 222 -19.39 17.52 -8.34
CA LEU A 222 -20.22 18.74 -8.39
C LEU A 222 -21.56 18.57 -7.66
N LYS A 223 -22.30 17.48 -7.95
CA LYS A 223 -23.59 17.21 -7.29
C LYS A 223 -23.47 17.00 -5.77
N CYS A 224 -22.36 16.39 -5.31
CA CYS A 224 -22.14 16.17 -3.87
C CYS A 224 -21.89 17.49 -3.15
N LEU A 225 -21.13 18.41 -3.74
CA LEU A 225 -20.91 19.73 -3.15
C LEU A 225 -22.18 20.59 -3.14
N ILE A 226 -22.99 20.56 -4.19
CA ILE A 226 -24.28 21.29 -4.21
C ILE A 226 -25.17 20.80 -3.06
N ARG A 227 -25.25 19.48 -2.86
CA ARG A 227 -26.01 18.90 -1.73
C ARG A 227 -25.42 19.29 -0.37
N ALA A 228 -24.09 19.37 -0.26
CA ALA A 228 -23.41 19.81 0.96
C ALA A 228 -23.71 21.29 1.28
N GLN A 229 -23.64 22.17 0.28
CA GLN A 229 -23.98 23.59 0.41
C GLN A 229 -25.45 23.79 0.83
N LYS A 230 -26.39 23.03 0.23
CA LYS A 230 -27.81 23.05 0.64
C LYS A 230 -28.03 22.62 2.10
N LYS A 231 -27.11 21.84 2.68
CA LYS A 231 -27.13 21.41 4.09
C LYS A 231 -26.31 22.33 5.01
N ASN A 232 -25.94 23.52 4.55
CA ASN A 232 -25.11 24.49 5.28
C ASN A 232 -23.74 23.93 5.73
N LEU A 233 -23.16 23.00 4.95
CA LEU A 233 -21.80 22.52 5.19
C LEU A 233 -20.80 23.47 4.52
N ASP A 234 -20.27 24.42 5.28
CA ASP A 234 -19.39 25.48 4.77
C ASP A 234 -17.92 25.04 4.66
N ASN A 235 -17.48 24.15 5.55
CA ASN A 235 -16.08 23.72 5.67
C ASN A 235 -15.79 22.45 4.87
N CYS A 236 -14.52 22.23 4.52
CA CYS A 236 -14.10 21.00 3.84
C CYS A 236 -14.38 19.75 4.70
N PRO A 237 -15.08 18.71 4.21
CA PRO A 237 -15.31 17.47 4.95
C PRO A 237 -14.03 16.70 5.32
N VAL A 238 -12.95 16.90 4.57
CA VAL A 238 -11.70 16.13 4.74
C VAL A 238 -10.74 16.83 5.69
N CYS A 239 -10.41 18.10 5.43
CA CYS A 239 -9.42 18.84 6.22
C CYS A 239 -9.99 19.96 7.09
N ARG A 240 -11.32 20.14 7.10
CA ARG A 240 -12.02 21.20 7.86
C ARG A 240 -11.58 22.63 7.52
N ALA A 241 -10.93 22.84 6.37
CA ALA A 241 -10.59 24.17 5.87
C ALA A 241 -11.84 25.06 5.83
N LYS A 242 -11.73 26.25 6.42
CA LYS A 242 -12.83 27.19 6.60
C LYS A 242 -13.38 27.68 5.26
N ASP A 243 -14.70 27.74 5.15
CA ASP A 243 -15.45 28.23 3.98
C ASP A 243 -15.07 27.57 2.63
N ALA A 244 -14.38 26.43 2.67
CA ALA A 244 -13.86 25.79 1.45
C ALA A 244 -15.00 25.29 0.54
N VAL A 245 -16.09 24.79 1.14
CA VAL A 245 -17.28 24.36 0.40
C VAL A 245 -18.15 25.56 0.07
N LYS A 246 -18.31 26.50 1.00
CA LYS A 246 -19.09 27.74 0.79
C LYS A 246 -18.59 28.56 -0.41
N ASN A 247 -17.28 28.71 -0.54
CA ASN A 247 -16.65 29.46 -1.62
C ASN A 247 -16.53 28.65 -2.93
N ALA A 248 -16.89 27.37 -2.93
CA ALA A 248 -16.80 26.53 -4.12
C ALA A 248 -17.89 26.89 -5.13
N THR A 249 -17.47 27.21 -6.35
CA THR A 249 -18.37 27.53 -7.46
C THR A 249 -18.10 26.64 -8.68
N SER A 250 -18.88 26.80 -9.74
CA SER A 250 -18.67 26.11 -11.02
C SER A 250 -17.29 26.39 -11.64
N LYS A 251 -16.61 27.49 -11.25
CA LYS A 251 -15.25 27.82 -11.69
C LYS A 251 -14.19 26.87 -11.14
N ASN A 252 -14.46 26.20 -10.02
CA ASN A 252 -13.57 25.22 -9.39
C ASN A 252 -13.60 23.84 -10.09
N LEU A 253 -14.29 23.71 -11.23
CA LEU A 253 -14.30 22.50 -12.04
C LEU A 253 -12.90 22.20 -12.58
N ASP A 254 -12.35 21.06 -12.17
CA ASP A 254 -11.06 20.57 -12.63
C ASP A 254 -11.23 19.94 -14.02
N LYS A 255 -11.24 20.78 -15.06
CA LYS A 255 -11.39 20.36 -16.46
C LYS A 255 -10.29 19.40 -16.90
N LYS A 256 -9.05 19.61 -16.40
CA LYS A 256 -7.91 18.75 -16.71
C LYS A 256 -8.15 17.35 -16.17
N LEU A 257 -8.52 17.24 -14.90
CA LEU A 257 -8.85 15.95 -14.29
C LEU A 257 -10.08 15.31 -14.95
N LEU A 258 -11.12 16.07 -15.29
CA LEU A 258 -12.28 15.52 -15.99
C LEU A 258 -11.90 14.86 -17.32
N ASN A 259 -10.98 15.48 -18.08
CA ASN A 259 -10.48 14.92 -19.33
C ASN A 259 -9.73 13.61 -19.06
N ILE A 260 -8.78 13.62 -18.11
CA ILE A 260 -8.04 12.41 -17.68
C ILE A 260 -9.01 11.30 -17.27
N LEU A 261 -10.02 11.62 -16.47
CA LEU A 261 -10.99 10.62 -16.00
C LEU A 261 -11.78 10.01 -17.17
N THR A 262 -12.12 10.83 -18.17
CA THR A 262 -12.89 10.39 -19.33
C THR A 262 -12.04 9.55 -20.29
N THR A 263 -10.74 9.85 -20.43
CA THR A 263 -9.81 9.11 -21.28
C THR A 263 -9.37 7.81 -20.62
N ASP A 264 -9.04 7.86 -19.33
CA ASP A 264 -8.34 6.78 -18.65
C ASP A 264 -9.29 5.79 -17.99
N PHE A 265 -10.49 6.24 -17.61
CA PHE A 265 -11.51 5.45 -16.93
C PHE A 265 -12.88 5.53 -17.64
N PRO A 266 -12.95 5.22 -18.95
CA PRO A 266 -14.17 5.42 -19.73
C PRO A 266 -15.32 4.50 -19.30
N ARG A 267 -15.04 3.27 -18.82
CA ARG A 267 -16.09 2.35 -18.37
C ARG A 267 -16.70 2.84 -17.06
N GLU A 268 -15.85 3.27 -16.14
CA GLU A 268 -16.20 3.78 -14.83
C GLU A 268 -16.99 5.09 -14.94
N ILE A 269 -16.57 6.02 -15.81
CA ILE A 269 -17.31 7.27 -16.07
C ILE A 269 -18.68 7.00 -16.71
N ARG A 270 -18.79 6.03 -17.63
CA ARG A 270 -20.09 5.65 -18.23
C ARG A 270 -21.02 5.04 -17.18
N ALA A 271 -20.51 4.11 -16.35
CA ALA A 271 -21.25 3.51 -15.25
C ALA A 271 -21.72 4.60 -14.26
N ARG A 272 -20.83 5.51 -13.88
CA ARG A 272 -21.13 6.62 -12.98
C ARG A 272 -22.19 7.57 -13.53
N LYS A 273 -22.12 7.88 -14.83
CA LYS A 273 -23.13 8.70 -15.51
C LYS A 273 -24.51 8.02 -15.51
N LYS A 274 -24.57 6.70 -15.68
CA LYS A 274 -25.82 5.92 -15.60
C LYS A 274 -26.40 5.94 -14.18
N GLN A 275 -25.60 5.59 -13.17
CA GLN A 275 -26.00 5.65 -11.75
C GLN A 275 -26.56 7.03 -11.36
N LEU A 276 -25.88 8.11 -11.77
CA LEU A 276 -26.33 9.47 -11.45
C LEU A 276 -27.67 9.85 -12.10
N LYS A 277 -28.00 9.28 -13.27
CA LYS A 277 -29.30 9.47 -13.92
C LYS A 277 -30.39 8.74 -13.14
N GLU A 278 -30.15 7.48 -12.79
CA GLU A 278 -31.07 6.65 -12.02
C GLU A 278 -31.39 7.29 -10.66
N ILE A 279 -30.37 7.76 -9.94
CA ILE A 279 -30.54 8.49 -8.67
C ILE A 279 -31.39 9.75 -8.85
N THR A 280 -31.21 10.49 -9.96
CA THR A 280 -31.98 11.73 -10.19
C THR A 280 -33.44 11.41 -10.49
N GLN A 281 -33.70 10.39 -11.32
CA GLN A 281 -35.07 9.94 -11.64
C GLN A 281 -35.80 9.41 -10.40
N GLN A 282 -35.11 8.69 -9.52
CA GLN A 282 -35.67 8.21 -8.26
C GLN A 282 -36.05 9.38 -7.34
N GLN A 283 -35.19 10.40 -7.24
CA GLN A 283 -35.47 11.59 -6.44
C GLN A 283 -36.66 12.38 -6.98
N GLU A 284 -36.75 12.58 -8.29
CA GLU A 284 -37.89 13.26 -8.93
C GLU A 284 -39.20 12.50 -8.71
N LEU A 285 -39.17 11.16 -8.77
CA LEU A 285 -40.34 10.33 -8.50
C LEU A 285 -40.77 10.38 -7.03
N GLU A 286 -39.81 10.41 -6.10
CA GLU A 286 -40.06 10.51 -4.65
C GLU A 286 -40.66 11.88 -4.30
N GLU A 287 -40.07 12.98 -4.80
CA GLU A 287 -40.60 14.33 -4.64
C GLU A 287 -42.02 14.45 -5.23
N ALA A 288 -42.28 13.87 -6.40
CA ALA A 288 -43.62 13.86 -7.00
C ALA A 288 -44.64 13.05 -6.16
N ARG A 289 -44.22 11.96 -5.53
CA ARG A 289 -45.06 11.17 -4.61
C ARG A 289 -45.37 11.94 -3.33
N GLU A 290 -44.39 12.61 -2.74
CA GLU A 290 -44.58 13.45 -1.56
C GLU A 290 -45.52 14.63 -1.85
N MET A 291 -45.39 15.27 -3.01
CA MET A 291 -46.31 16.33 -3.45
C MET A 291 -47.74 15.82 -3.67
N ALA A 292 -47.90 14.59 -4.19
CA ALA A 292 -49.20 13.96 -4.37
C ALA A 292 -49.83 13.44 -3.06
N ALA A 293 -49.04 13.26 -2.00
CA ALA A 293 -49.48 12.76 -0.71
C ALA A 293 -49.92 13.88 0.28
N GLN A 294 -49.80 15.16 -0.08
CA GLN A 294 -50.33 16.25 0.73
C GLN A 294 -51.86 16.35 0.57
N PRO A 295 -52.67 16.13 1.62
CA PRO A 295 -54.11 16.23 1.51
C PRO A 295 -54.53 17.71 1.40
N VAL A 296 -55.34 18.02 0.39
CA VAL A 296 -56.03 19.31 0.23
C VAL A 296 -56.97 19.48 1.42
N SER A 297 -56.65 20.35 2.36
CA SER A 297 -57.58 20.72 3.44
C SER A 297 -58.69 21.59 2.87
N PHE A 298 -59.86 20.97 2.68
CA PHE A 298 -61.14 21.67 2.57
C PHE A 298 -61.37 22.43 3.88
N LYS A 299 -61.48 23.76 3.81
CA LYS A 299 -62.07 24.56 4.89
C LYS A 299 -63.58 24.64 4.63
N GLU A 300 -64.32 23.71 5.21
CA GLU A 300 -65.74 23.92 5.49
C GLU A 300 -65.90 24.52 6.90
N SER A 301 -66.89 25.40 6.99
CA SER A 301 -67.32 26.27 8.08
C SER A 301 -67.80 25.55 9.34
N GLU A 302 -67.70 26.23 10.48
CA GLU A 302 -68.64 26.18 11.63
C GLU A 302 -68.28 27.39 12.51
N GLU A 303 -69.00 28.52 12.44
CA GLU A 303 -70.23 28.83 13.19
C GLU A 303 -70.13 28.65 14.72
N GLU A 304 -70.15 29.81 15.37
CA GLU A 304 -70.90 30.13 16.59
C GLU A 304 -70.37 29.86 18.03
N ASN A 305 -70.38 30.98 18.76
CA ASN A 305 -70.78 31.19 20.16
C ASN A 305 -69.75 31.15 21.31
N CYS A 306 -69.45 32.37 21.80
CA CYS A 306 -69.68 32.92 23.17
C CYS A 306 -69.53 31.95 24.38
N ILE A 307 -68.92 32.29 25.52
CA ILE A 307 -69.35 33.29 26.54
C ILE A 307 -68.21 33.61 27.55
N ILE A 308 -67.97 34.91 27.78
CA ILE A 308 -67.85 35.73 29.02
C ILE A 308 -67.27 35.12 30.33
N MET A 309 -66.17 35.72 30.83
CA MET A 309 -66.13 36.61 32.03
C MET A 309 -64.95 37.58 31.94
#